data_AF-A0A1Z5TV65-F1
#
_entry.id   AF-A0A1Z5TV65-F1
#
_cell.length_a   1.000
_cell.length_b   1.000
_cell.length_c   1.000
_cell.angle_alpha   90.00
_cell.angle_beta   90.00
_cell.angle_gamma   90.00
#
_symmetry.space_group_name_H-M   'P 1'
#
loop_
_entity.id
_entity.type
_entity.pdbx_description
1 polymer ?
#
loop_
_entity_poly.entity_id
_entity_poly.type
_entity_poly.pdbx_seq_one_letter_code
_entity_poly.pdbx_strand_id
1 'polypeptide(L)'
;MAAQKAEKKTRSKRKARTEVSSSSSSDSDSGSESSNPTSKPQNKSTTAARAPESSDSHADDSSVASEPVFTRKHINPDQAFEEFYLRQATKELANDLDKLRSASDFKASSVPMLIDALKQGTVCFSQEERVKVGSAAEAKGGE
;
A
#
# COMPACT_ATOMS: atom_id res chain seq x y z
N MET A 1 56.97 -40.55 38.05
CA MET A 1 55.67 -39.98 38.46
C MET A 1 54.73 -39.99 37.26
N ALA A 2 53.49 -40.40 37.52
CA ALA A 2 52.25 -40.15 36.76
C ALA A 2 52.19 -40.50 35.26
N ALA A 3 51.42 -41.56 34.98
CA ALA A 3 50.73 -41.78 33.72
C ALA A 3 49.51 -40.85 33.56
N GLN A 4 49.12 -40.57 32.31
CA GLN A 4 47.75 -40.27 31.82
C GLN A 4 47.82 -40.13 30.28
N LYS A 5 47.56 -41.20 29.51
CA LYS A 5 46.28 -41.52 28.83
C LYS A 5 45.59 -40.31 28.18
N ALA A 6 45.46 -40.33 26.84
CA ALA A 6 44.17 -40.24 26.17
C ALA A 6 44.30 -40.54 24.67
N GLU A 7 43.56 -41.55 24.24
CA GLU A 7 43.36 -41.98 22.86
C GLU A 7 42.60 -40.92 22.04
N LYS A 8 42.76 -40.94 20.70
CA LYS A 8 41.60 -40.83 19.78
C LYS A 8 41.97 -41.27 18.36
N LYS A 9 41.50 -42.47 18.00
CA LYS A 9 41.29 -42.94 16.63
C LYS A 9 40.22 -42.07 15.96
N THR A 10 40.53 -41.47 14.81
CA THR A 10 39.51 -41.01 13.86
C THR A 10 39.71 -41.73 12.52
N ARG A 11 39.16 -42.95 12.43
CA ARG A 11 38.87 -43.58 11.15
C ARG A 11 37.42 -43.27 10.80
N SER A 12 37.19 -42.43 9.79
CA SER A 12 35.94 -42.49 9.03
C SER A 12 36.19 -42.14 7.58
N LYS A 13 36.33 -43.19 6.76
CA LYS A 13 36.08 -43.15 5.32
C LYS A 13 34.58 -43.11 5.13
N ARG A 14 34.07 -42.20 4.30
CA ARG A 14 32.77 -42.21 3.57
C ARG A 14 32.66 -40.83 2.88
N LYS A 15 32.09 -40.61 1.70
CA LYS A 15 31.83 -41.35 0.45
C LYS A 15 31.62 -40.23 -0.60
N ALA A 16 31.84 -40.55 -1.86
CA ALA A 16 31.68 -39.62 -2.98
C ALA A 16 30.20 -39.20 -3.21
N ARG A 17 30.05 -37.98 -3.73
CA ARG A 17 29.15 -37.56 -4.83
C ARG A 17 27.66 -37.89 -4.70
N THR A 18 26.85 -36.84 -4.50
CA THR A 18 25.49 -36.75 -5.03
C THR A 18 25.20 -35.30 -5.41
N GLU A 19 25.14 -35.03 -6.72
CA GLU A 19 24.35 -33.94 -7.28
C GLU A 19 22.88 -34.28 -7.02
N VAL A 20 22.11 -33.35 -6.47
CA VAL A 20 20.65 -33.36 -6.64
C VAL A 20 20.19 -31.94 -6.89
N SER A 21 19.79 -31.69 -8.13
CA SER A 21 19.02 -30.51 -8.52
C SER A 21 17.72 -30.46 -7.74
N SER A 22 17.28 -29.26 -7.38
CA SER A 22 15.87 -28.98 -7.10
C SER A 22 15.46 -27.80 -7.96
N SER A 23 15.24 -28.07 -9.24
CA SER A 23 14.35 -27.25 -10.06
C SER A 23 12.95 -27.40 -9.46
N SER A 24 12.52 -26.40 -8.70
CA SER A 24 11.13 -26.31 -8.24
C SER A 24 10.28 -25.82 -9.40
N SER A 25 9.97 -26.72 -10.33
CA SER A 25 8.94 -26.54 -11.34
C SER A 25 7.60 -26.64 -10.61
N SER A 26 6.99 -25.49 -10.34
CA SER A 26 5.62 -25.44 -9.80
C SER A 26 4.67 -25.30 -10.98
N ASP A 27 4.31 -26.44 -11.58
CA ASP A 27 3.21 -26.56 -12.54
C ASP A 27 1.89 -26.49 -11.76
N SER A 28 1.20 -25.35 -11.83
CA SER A 28 -0.20 -25.26 -11.44
C SER A 28 -1.05 -25.32 -12.69
N ASP A 29 -1.54 -26.53 -12.95
CA ASP A 29 -2.63 -26.80 -13.89
C ASP A 29 -3.94 -26.37 -13.22
N SER A 30 -4.59 -25.36 -13.78
CA SER A 30 -5.98 -25.05 -13.45
C SER A 30 -6.72 -24.86 -14.77
N GLY A 31 -7.15 -25.99 -15.32
CA GLY A 31 -8.21 -26.03 -16.32
C GLY A 31 -9.48 -25.36 -15.79
N SER A 32 -9.88 -24.27 -16.43
CA SER A 32 -11.26 -23.81 -16.41
C SER A 32 -11.72 -23.62 -17.84
N GLU A 33 -12.57 -24.55 -18.23
CA GLU A 33 -13.28 -24.66 -19.48
C GLU A 33 -14.16 -23.41 -19.72
N SER A 34 -14.04 -22.84 -20.92
CA SER A 34 -15.10 -22.34 -21.79
C SER A 34 -16.24 -21.45 -21.23
N SER A 35 -16.30 -20.19 -21.67
CA SER A 35 -17.25 -19.81 -22.73
C SER A 35 -17.06 -18.36 -23.17
N ASN A 36 -16.69 -18.20 -24.44
CA ASN A 36 -16.75 -16.95 -25.19
C ASN A 36 -18.20 -16.73 -25.66
N PRO A 37 -18.66 -15.48 -25.82
CA PRO A 37 -19.20 -15.17 -27.15
C PRO A 37 -18.70 -13.83 -27.70
N THR A 38 -18.13 -13.92 -28.88
CA THR A 38 -17.85 -12.83 -29.81
C THR A 38 -19.17 -12.33 -30.43
N SER A 39 -19.43 -11.02 -30.41
CA SER A 39 -20.16 -10.32 -31.49
C SER A 39 -19.87 -8.81 -31.47
N LYS A 40 -19.22 -8.31 -32.53
CA LYS A 40 -19.29 -6.90 -32.98
C LYS A 40 -20.56 -6.71 -33.85
N PRO A 41 -20.77 -5.57 -34.55
CA PRO A 41 -21.08 -4.21 -34.11
C PRO A 41 -22.46 -3.73 -34.67
N GLN A 42 -23.09 -2.71 -34.10
CA GLN A 42 -24.09 -1.92 -34.83
C GLN A 42 -23.87 -0.41 -34.66
N ASN A 43 -23.76 0.22 -35.82
CA ASN A 43 -23.56 1.63 -36.06
C ASN A 43 -24.89 2.13 -36.68
N LYS A 44 -25.60 3.10 -36.07
CA LYS A 44 -26.43 4.03 -36.84
C LYS A 44 -26.73 5.31 -36.07
N SER A 45 -26.22 6.37 -36.67
CA SER A 45 -26.39 7.80 -36.44
C SER A 45 -27.85 8.28 -36.51
N THR A 46 -28.18 9.28 -35.70
CA THR A 46 -29.04 10.40 -36.14
C THR A 46 -28.48 11.72 -35.62
N THR A 47 -28.37 12.64 -36.58
CA THR A 47 -27.81 13.98 -36.57
C THR A 47 -28.80 14.98 -35.97
N ALA A 48 -28.33 15.95 -35.19
CA ALA A 48 -28.76 17.35 -35.30
C ALA A 48 -27.94 18.24 -34.36
N ALA A 49 -27.05 19.03 -34.96
CA ALA A 49 -26.44 20.19 -34.34
C ALA A 49 -27.51 21.23 -33.97
N ARG A 50 -27.28 22.00 -32.89
CA ARG A 50 -27.18 23.47 -32.91
C ARG A 50 -27.06 24.04 -31.48
N ALA A 51 -25.90 24.58 -31.16
CA ALA A 51 -25.72 25.64 -30.15
C ALA A 51 -26.37 26.95 -30.66
N PRO A 52 -26.75 27.93 -29.80
CA PRO A 52 -25.73 28.77 -29.15
C PRO A 52 -26.03 29.17 -27.68
N GLU A 53 -24.93 29.27 -26.92
CA GLU A 53 -24.51 30.33 -25.98
C GLU A 53 -25.54 31.46 -25.71
N SER A 54 -25.79 31.90 -24.47
CA SER A 54 -24.81 32.56 -23.60
C SER A 54 -25.45 33.01 -22.27
N SER A 55 -24.59 33.06 -21.24
CA SER A 55 -24.58 34.00 -20.10
C SER A 55 -25.78 34.08 -19.15
N ASP A 56 -25.60 33.58 -17.92
CA ASP A 56 -25.44 34.49 -16.77
C ASP A 56 -24.77 33.76 -15.57
N SER A 57 -23.62 34.30 -15.18
CA SER A 57 -23.16 34.51 -13.80
C SER A 57 -23.61 33.54 -12.70
N HIS A 58 -22.77 32.57 -12.37
CA HIS A 58 -22.55 32.21 -10.97
C HIS A 58 -21.06 32.23 -10.69
N ALA A 59 -20.58 33.44 -10.41
CA ALA A 59 -19.39 33.64 -9.60
C ALA A 59 -19.76 33.23 -8.16
N ASP A 60 -19.43 31.99 -7.82
CA ASP A 60 -19.20 31.53 -6.46
C ASP A 60 -17.87 30.77 -6.57
N ASP A 61 -16.75 31.49 -6.58
CA ASP A 61 -15.95 31.76 -5.37
C ASP A 61 -16.19 30.78 -4.23
N SER A 62 -15.93 29.51 -4.50
CA SER A 62 -15.21 28.68 -3.53
C SER A 62 -14.48 27.60 -4.28
N SER A 63 -13.21 27.90 -4.55
CA SER A 63 -12.18 26.88 -4.64
C SER A 63 -12.19 26.08 -3.34
N VAL A 64 -13.10 25.11 -3.23
CA VAL A 64 -12.99 24.02 -2.25
C VAL A 64 -11.92 23.07 -2.78
N ALA A 65 -10.69 23.59 -2.91
CA ALA A 65 -9.53 22.78 -2.66
C ALA A 65 -9.82 22.14 -1.31
N SER A 66 -10.12 20.85 -1.34
CA SER A 66 -10.34 20.04 -0.16
C SER A 66 -8.99 19.92 0.54
N GLU A 67 -8.51 21.02 1.12
CA GLU A 67 -7.45 20.96 2.10
C GLU A 67 -8.04 20.15 3.26
N PRO A 68 -7.44 19.00 3.61
CA PRO A 68 -7.89 18.26 4.77
C PRO A 68 -7.78 19.22 5.95
N VAL A 69 -8.91 19.45 6.63
CA VAL A 69 -8.99 20.17 7.91
C VAL A 69 -8.29 19.32 8.96
N PHE A 70 -6.97 19.20 8.85
CA PHE A 70 -6.12 18.63 9.86
C PHE A 70 -5.68 19.80 10.72
N THR A 71 -6.48 20.08 11.74
CA THR A 71 -6.33 21.18 12.69
C THR A 71 -4.86 21.31 13.12
N ARG A 72 -4.18 22.35 12.63
CA ARG A 72 -2.79 22.70 12.97
C ARG A 72 -2.77 23.19 14.43
N LYS A 73 -2.73 22.26 15.38
CA LYS A 73 -2.76 22.51 16.82
C LYS A 73 -1.56 21.80 17.42
N HIS A 74 -0.52 22.58 17.78
CA HIS A 74 0.77 22.15 18.34
C HIS A 74 0.84 20.68 18.73
N ILE A 75 1.55 19.92 17.91
CA ILE A 75 1.40 18.48 17.83
C ILE A 75 2.60 17.88 18.55
N ASN A 76 2.38 16.99 19.53
CA ASN A 76 3.49 16.23 20.11
C ASN A 76 4.26 15.54 18.98
N PRO A 77 5.59 15.36 19.06
CA PRO A 77 6.38 14.81 17.94
C PRO A 77 5.85 13.44 17.48
N ASP A 78 5.29 12.64 18.38
CA ASP A 78 4.64 11.37 18.05
C ASP A 78 3.36 11.54 17.20
N GLN A 79 2.54 12.55 17.50
CA GLN A 79 1.34 12.85 16.72
C GLN A 79 1.72 13.51 15.38
N ALA A 80 2.81 14.29 15.33
CA ALA A 80 3.28 14.91 14.09
C ALA A 80 3.84 13.85 13.14
N PHE A 81 4.50 12.84 13.71
CA PHE A 81 4.88 11.64 12.99
C PHE A 81 3.67 10.87 12.48
N GLU A 82 2.66 10.63 13.32
CA GLU A 82 1.46 9.89 12.91
C GLU A 82 0.76 10.58 11.73
N GLU A 83 0.64 11.91 11.76
CA GLU A 83 0.10 12.69 10.66
C GLU A 83 0.94 12.60 9.39
N PHE A 84 2.26 12.76 9.52
CA PHE A 84 3.20 12.61 8.41
C PHE A 84 3.11 11.22 7.79
N TYR A 85 3.10 10.19 8.64
CA TYR A 85 3.00 8.80 8.24
C TYR A 85 1.69 8.53 7.51
N LEU A 86 0.55 8.99 8.04
CA LEU A 86 -0.75 8.81 7.39
C LEU A 86 -0.80 9.48 6.02
N ARG A 87 -0.28 10.70 5.88
CA ARG A 87 -0.20 11.40 4.58
C ARG A 87 0.66 10.64 3.59
N GLN A 88 1.81 10.15 4.06
CA GLN A 88 2.74 9.43 3.20
C GLN A 88 2.18 8.05 2.81
N ALA A 89 1.62 7.31 3.76
CA ALA A 89 1.04 5.99 3.53
C ALA A 89 -0.16 6.07 2.57
N THR A 90 -1.07 7.03 2.78
CA THR A 90 -2.22 7.22 1.88
C THR A 90 -1.81 7.66 0.47
N LYS A 91 -0.71 8.42 0.34
CA LYS A 91 -0.13 8.78 -0.96
C LYS A 91 0.45 7.56 -1.68
N GLU A 92 1.24 6.73 -1.01
CA GLU A 92 1.85 5.55 -1.63
C GLU A 92 0.80 4.46 -1.94
N LEU A 93 -0.24 4.35 -1.11
CA LEU A 93 -1.33 3.39 -1.27
C LEU A 93 -2.50 3.94 -2.12
N ALA A 94 -2.36 5.12 -2.73
CA ALA A 94 -3.47 5.81 -3.40
C ALA A 94 -4.19 4.92 -4.43
N ASN A 95 -3.42 4.19 -5.25
CA ASN A 95 -3.99 3.29 -6.25
C ASN A 95 -4.81 2.16 -5.62
N ASP A 96 -4.36 1.60 -4.51
CA ASP A 96 -5.06 0.53 -3.81
C ASP A 96 -6.26 1.06 -3.01
N LEU A 97 -6.19 2.28 -2.49
CA LEU A 97 -7.32 2.97 -1.89
C LEU A 97 -8.43 3.24 -2.93
N ASP A 98 -8.08 3.59 -4.16
CA ASP A 98 -9.04 3.74 -5.25
C ASP A 98 -9.69 2.40 -5.66
N LYS A 99 -8.93 1.30 -5.65
CA LYS A 99 -9.48 -0.05 -5.83
C LYS A 99 -10.43 -0.43 -4.70
N LEU A 100 -10.05 -0.19 -3.45
CA LEU A 100 -10.91 -0.44 -2.30
C LEU A 100 -12.20 0.37 -2.41
N ARG A 101 -12.12 1.63 -2.85
CA ARG A 101 -13.30 2.47 -3.03
C ARG A 101 -14.23 2.00 -4.14
N SER A 102 -13.70 1.37 -5.19
CA SER A 102 -14.49 0.81 -6.30
C SER A 102 -14.98 -0.62 -6.04
N ALA A 103 -14.52 -1.26 -4.97
CA ALA A 103 -14.98 -2.58 -4.56
C ALA A 103 -16.43 -2.52 -4.06
N SER A 104 -17.24 -3.52 -4.44
CA SER A 104 -18.68 -3.56 -4.13
C SER A 104 -19.03 -3.71 -2.65
N ASP A 105 -18.06 -4.17 -1.86
CA ASP A 105 -18.19 -4.47 -0.43
C ASP A 105 -17.67 -3.33 0.47
N PHE A 106 -16.98 -2.33 -0.09
CA PHE A 106 -16.51 -1.18 0.67
C PHE A 106 -17.66 -0.21 0.98
N LYS A 107 -17.87 0.06 2.27
CA LYS A 107 -19.00 0.83 2.79
C LYS A 107 -18.51 1.98 3.67
N ALA A 108 -19.37 2.96 3.93
CA ALA A 108 -19.03 4.03 4.87
C ALA A 108 -18.66 3.50 6.27
N SER A 109 -19.19 2.34 6.68
CA SER A 109 -18.85 1.67 7.94
C SER A 109 -17.45 1.05 7.97
N SER A 110 -16.81 0.77 6.83
CA SER A 110 -15.44 0.24 6.78
C SER A 110 -14.37 1.34 6.82
N VAL A 111 -14.75 2.61 6.67
CA VAL A 111 -13.81 3.75 6.71
C VAL A 111 -13.11 3.88 8.07
N PRO A 112 -13.80 3.81 9.23
CA PRO A 112 -13.12 3.84 10.53
C PRO A 112 -12.12 2.70 10.70
N MET A 113 -12.50 1.49 10.27
CA MET A 113 -11.61 0.32 10.30
C MET A 113 -10.37 0.51 9.42
N LEU A 114 -10.51 1.11 8.24
CA LEU A 114 -9.39 1.43 7.36
C LEU A 114 -8.45 2.47 7.99
N ILE A 115 -9.01 3.51 8.62
CA ILE A 115 -8.23 4.53 9.31
C ILE A 115 -7.45 3.90 10.47
N ASP A 116 -8.09 3.07 11.30
CA ASP A 116 -7.44 2.41 12.43
C ASP A 116 -6.33 1.46 11.96
N ALA A 117 -6.56 0.70 10.87
CA ALA A 117 -5.56 -0.18 10.29
C ALA A 117 -4.35 0.59 9.74
N LEU A 118 -4.58 1.73 9.07
CA LEU A 118 -3.50 2.59 8.60
C LEU A 118 -2.72 3.16 9.80
N LYS A 119 -3.40 3.72 10.81
CA LYS A 119 -2.75 4.23 12.02
C LYS A 119 -1.93 3.16 12.74
N GLN A 120 -2.40 1.92 12.76
CA GLN A 120 -1.68 0.79 13.37
C GLN A 120 -0.29 0.55 12.73
N GLY A 121 -0.10 0.93 11.46
CA GLY A 121 1.20 0.83 10.80
C GLY A 121 2.31 1.67 11.45
N THR A 122 1.97 2.66 12.28
CA THR A 122 2.95 3.43 13.07
C THR A 122 3.69 2.59 14.11
N VAL A 123 3.14 1.43 14.51
CA VAL A 123 3.76 0.50 15.48
C VAL A 123 5.03 -0.15 14.92
N CYS A 124 5.19 -0.17 13.59
CA CYS A 124 6.40 -0.69 12.93
C CYS A 124 7.64 0.18 13.17
N PHE A 125 7.50 1.38 13.75
CA PHE A 125 8.59 2.32 13.98
C PHE A 125 8.88 2.46 15.48
N SER A 126 10.15 2.48 15.84
CA SER A 126 10.59 2.73 17.21
C SER A 126 10.22 4.16 17.65
N GLN A 127 10.14 4.39 18.96
CA GLN A 127 9.81 5.74 19.47
C GLN A 127 10.86 6.78 19.05
N GLU A 128 12.13 6.40 19.03
CA GLU A 128 13.24 7.28 18.63
C GLU A 128 13.10 7.74 17.17
N GLU A 129 12.75 6.82 16.26
CA GLU A 129 12.52 7.13 14.85
C GLU A 129 11.31 8.05 14.65
N ARG A 130 10.23 7.77 15.37
CA ARG A 130 9.01 8.58 15.34
C ARG A 130 9.28 10.00 15.78
N VAL A 131 10.00 10.19 16.88
CA VAL A 131 10.38 11.52 17.37
C VAL A 131 11.29 12.25 16.39
N LYS A 132 12.27 11.56 15.79
CA LYS A 132 13.20 12.15 14.81
C LYS A 132 12.47 12.65 13.56
N VAL A 133 11.55 11.86 13.01
CA VAL A 133 10.78 12.23 11.81
C VAL A 133 9.70 13.25 12.15
N GLY A 134 8.99 13.09 13.28
CA GLY A 134 7.96 14.01 13.73
C GLY A 134 8.48 15.42 13.99
N SER A 135 9.60 15.56 14.69
CA SER A 135 10.24 16.87 14.90
C SER A 135 10.72 17.53 13.60
N ALA A 136 11.23 16.75 12.64
CA ALA A 136 11.60 17.24 11.32
C ALA A 136 10.38 17.64 10.48
N ALA A 137 9.27 16.92 10.61
CA ALA A 137 8.01 17.20 9.92
C ALA A 137 7.35 18.49 10.43
N GLU A 138 7.35 18.72 11.75
CA GLU A 138 6.88 19.99 12.34
C GLU A 138 7.70 21.17 11.84
N ALA A 139 9.03 21.02 11.73
CA ALA A 139 9.91 22.08 11.24
C ALA A 139 9.65 22.44 9.77
N LYS A 140 9.26 21.48 8.91
CA LYS A 140 8.94 21.72 7.49
C LYS A 140 7.51 22.17 7.24
N GLY A 141 6.58 21.79 8.10
CA GLY A 141 5.18 22.16 8.01
C GLY A 141 4.88 23.55 8.59
N GLY A 142 5.85 24.46 8.66
CA GLY A 142 5.71 25.83 9.19
C GLY A 142 6.22 26.93 8.26
N GLU A 143 6.66 26.58 7.05
CA GLU A 143 7.05 27.52 5.98
C GLU A 143 5.89 27.77 5.00
#